data_AF-A0A2A5YGG0-F1
#
_entry.id   AF-A0A2A5YGG0-F1
#
_cell.length_a   1.000
_cell.length_b   1.000
_cell.length_c   1.000
_cell.angle_alpha   90.00
_cell.angle_beta   90.00
_cell.angle_gamma   90.00
#
_symmetry.space_group_name_H-M   'P 1'
#
loop_
_entity.id
_entity.type
_entity.pdbx_description
1 polymer ?
#
loop_
_entity_poly.entity_id
_entity_poly.type
_entity_poly.pdbx_seq_one_letter_code
_entity_poly.pdbx_strand_id
1 'polypeptide(L)'
;GAMIFSVYLGAVEVTEAFGIQKSFLLLFMIIIGGLGSIFGSLVGAAFMVMMPVLLKNIMVNSFGWATDIAAHFEFIIIGGLIVFFLIVEPHGLAQLWRIIKEKMRLWPFPH
;
A
#
# COMPACT_ATOMS: atom_id res chain seq x y z
N GLY A 1 16.36 22.52 -7.03
CA GLY A 1 15.37 21.43 -7.07
C GLY A 1 15.30 20.78 -8.44
N ALA A 2 14.67 21.45 -9.40
CA ALA A 2 14.41 20.90 -10.75
C ALA A 2 15.67 20.44 -11.53
N MET A 3 16.80 21.13 -11.37
CA MET A 3 18.04 20.80 -12.09
C MET A 3 18.65 19.45 -11.68
N ILE A 4 18.59 19.09 -10.39
CA ILE A 4 19.09 17.79 -9.89
C ILE A 4 18.23 16.63 -10.39
N PHE A 5 16.91 16.86 -10.46
CA PHE A 5 15.95 15.86 -10.94
C PHE A 5 16.17 15.51 -12.41
N SER A 6 16.50 16.51 -13.25
CA SER A 6 16.77 16.33 -14.68
C SER A 6 18.05 15.54 -14.96
N VAL A 7 19.11 15.79 -14.17
CA VAL A 7 20.43 15.15 -14.36
C VAL A 7 20.45 13.70 -13.88
N TYR A 8 19.73 13.37 -12.79
CA TYR A 8 19.78 12.03 -12.21
C TYR A 8 18.81 11.04 -12.87
N LEU A 9 17.67 11.51 -13.42
CA LEU A 9 16.62 10.65 -13.97
C LEU A 9 16.55 10.64 -15.51
N GLY A 10 17.28 11.54 -16.19
CA GLY A 10 17.30 11.63 -17.64
C GLY A 10 16.00 12.21 -18.21
N ALA A 11 16.04 13.45 -18.71
CA ALA A 11 14.98 14.13 -19.46
C ALA A 11 13.55 13.70 -19.09
N VAL A 12 13.20 13.83 -17.81
CA VAL A 12 11.85 13.54 -17.34
C VAL A 12 10.93 14.62 -17.89
N GLU A 13 10.04 14.26 -18.80
CA GLU A 13 8.91 15.12 -19.17
C GLU A 13 8.11 15.41 -17.90
N VAL A 14 8.05 16.69 -17.52
CA VAL A 14 7.42 17.16 -16.27
C VAL A 14 5.95 16.70 -16.18
N THR A 15 5.32 16.42 -17.33
CA THR A 15 3.98 15.86 -17.47
C THR A 15 3.81 14.44 -16.91
N GLU A 16 4.82 13.56 -17.07
CA GLU A 16 4.75 12.16 -16.62
C GLU A 16 5.09 12.01 -15.12
N ALA A 17 5.98 12.85 -14.60
CA ALA A 17 6.43 12.77 -13.20
C ALA A 17 5.40 13.25 -12.17
N PHE A 18 4.48 14.15 -12.56
CA PHE A 18 3.43 14.71 -11.69
C PHE A 18 2.01 14.30 -12.14
N GLY A 19 1.89 13.20 -12.87
CA GLY A 19 0.59 12.68 -13.29
C GLY A 19 -0.31 12.31 -12.10
N ILE A 20 -1.63 12.47 -12.27
CA ILE A 20 -2.64 12.19 -11.24
C ILE A 20 -2.58 10.74 -10.72
N GLN A 21 -2.07 9.82 -11.54
CA GLN A 21 -1.89 8.41 -11.20
C GLN A 21 -0.92 8.24 -10.02
N LYS A 22 0.15 9.04 -9.95
CA LYS A 22 1.08 9.01 -8.81
C LYS A 22 0.42 9.53 -7.54
N SER A 23 -0.40 10.58 -7.66
CA SER A 23 -1.19 11.12 -6.54
C SER A 23 -2.18 10.09 -5.99
N PHE A 24 -2.90 9.37 -6.86
CA PHE A 24 -3.80 8.29 -6.43
C PHE A 24 -3.04 7.15 -5.77
N LEU A 25 -1.90 6.74 -6.33
CA LEU A 25 -1.08 5.68 -5.76
C LEU A 25 -0.63 6.04 -4.34
N LEU A 26 -0.13 7.26 -4.13
CA LEU A 26 0.25 7.75 -2.80
C LEU A 26 -0.97 7.85 -1.86
N LEU A 27 -2.12 8.32 -2.35
CA LEU A 27 -3.34 8.38 -1.57
C LEU A 27 -3.75 6.99 -1.08
N PHE A 28 -3.70 5.97 -1.94
CA PHE A 28 -4.03 4.59 -1.56
C PHE A 28 -3.08 4.02 -0.51
N MET A 29 -1.77 4.32 -0.61
CA MET A 29 -0.80 3.96 0.43
C MET A 29 -1.18 4.55 1.79
N ILE A 30 -1.56 5.82 1.81
CA ILE A 30 -1.95 6.52 3.05
C ILE A 30 -3.29 6.00 3.57
N ILE A 31 -4.28 5.74 2.71
CA ILE A 31 -5.59 5.20 3.11
C ILE A 31 -5.42 3.82 3.77
N ILE A 32 -4.65 2.93 3.16
CA ILE A 32 -4.37 1.60 3.72
C ILE A 32 -3.57 1.71 5.02
N GLY A 33 -2.56 2.59 5.04
CA GLY A 33 -1.71 2.80 6.21
C GLY A 33 -2.41 3.47 7.40
N GLY A 34 -3.37 4.34 7.12
CA GLY A 34 -4.11 5.15 8.09
C GLY A 34 -3.90 6.65 7.91
N LEU A 35 -5.00 7.39 7.74
CA LEU A 35 -5.01 8.85 7.65
C LEU A 35 -4.65 9.45 9.02
N GLY A 36 -3.44 10.03 9.14
CA GLY A 36 -2.98 10.70 10.36
C GLY A 36 -1.87 9.99 11.13
N SER A 37 -1.31 8.89 10.61
CA SER A 37 -0.13 8.24 11.19
C SER A 37 1.02 8.14 10.18
N ILE A 38 2.18 8.71 10.54
CA ILE A 38 3.41 8.61 9.72
C ILE A 38 3.86 7.14 9.63
N PHE A 39 3.83 6.43 10.77
CA PHE A 39 4.18 5.00 10.80
C PHE A 39 3.18 4.17 9.99
N GLY A 40 1.89 4.49 10.11
CA GLY A 40 0.83 3.87 9.31
C GLY A 40 1.08 3.99 7.82
N SER A 41 1.33 5.21 7.35
CA SER A 41 1.62 5.49 5.94
C SER A 41 2.85 4.72 5.43
N LEU A 42 3.90 4.59 6.24
CA LEU A 42 5.09 3.81 5.86
C LEU A 42 4.79 2.32 5.72
N VAL A 43 4.00 1.74 6.64
CA VAL A 43 3.54 0.36 6.54
C VAL A 43 2.59 0.16 5.36
N GLY A 44 1.69 1.11 5.11
CA GLY A 44 0.77 1.10 3.97
C GLY A 44 1.50 1.18 2.63
N ALA A 45 2.56 1.99 2.54
CA ALA A 45 3.44 2.04 1.37
C ALA A 45 4.18 0.73 1.14
N ALA A 46 4.77 0.15 2.20
CA ALA A 46 5.44 -1.14 2.12
C ALA A 46 4.47 -2.25 1.68
N PHE A 47 3.24 -2.26 2.22
CA PHE A 47 2.20 -3.20 1.85
C PHE A 47 1.80 -3.06 0.37
N MET A 48 1.51 -1.84 -0.09
CA MET A 48 1.12 -1.60 -1.48
C MET A 48 2.20 -1.98 -2.50
N VAL A 49 3.48 -1.86 -2.14
CA VAL A 49 4.59 -2.26 -3.01
C VAL A 49 4.84 -3.77 -2.97
N MET A 50 4.75 -4.40 -1.80
CA MET A 50 5.02 -5.84 -1.67
C MET A 50 3.87 -6.73 -2.14
N MET A 51 2.63 -6.32 -1.93
CA MET A 51 1.44 -7.07 -2.30
C MET A 51 1.40 -7.53 -3.76
N PRO A 52 1.63 -6.67 -4.78
CA PRO A 52 1.63 -7.11 -6.17
C PRO A 52 2.72 -8.16 -6.45
N VAL A 53 3.91 -7.99 -5.85
CA VAL A 53 5.01 -8.96 -5.98
C VAL A 53 4.64 -10.30 -5.34
N LEU A 54 4.01 -10.28 -4.17
CA LEU A 54 3.53 -11.49 -3.48
C LEU A 54 2.46 -12.21 -4.30
N LEU A 55 1.46 -11.48 -4.80
CA LEU A 55 0.38 -12.05 -5.62
C LEU A 55 0.92 -12.66 -6.91
N LYS A 56 1.83 -11.95 -7.60
CA LYS A 56 2.49 -12.49 -8.79
C LYS A 56 3.28 -13.77 -8.49
N ASN A 57 4.06 -13.80 -7.41
CA ASN A 57 4.83 -14.99 -7.04
C ASN A 57 3.92 -16.18 -6.68
N ILE A 58 2.81 -15.93 -5.99
CA ILE A 58 1.86 -16.99 -5.63
C ILE A 58 1.11 -17.46 -6.88
N MET A 59 0.46 -16.56 -7.61
CA MET A 59 -0.41 -16.91 -8.75
C MET A 59 0.38 -17.47 -9.93
N VAL A 60 1.50 -16.85 -10.29
CA VAL A 60 2.28 -17.27 -11.47
C VAL A 60 3.23 -18.40 -11.10
N ASN A 61 4.03 -18.27 -10.04
CA ASN A 61 5.08 -19.26 -9.76
C ASN A 61 4.57 -20.49 -8.99
N SER A 62 3.52 -20.34 -8.15
CA SER A 62 2.99 -21.48 -7.37
C SER A 62 1.79 -22.14 -8.05
N PHE A 63 0.85 -21.35 -8.58
CA PHE A 63 -0.34 -21.87 -9.25
C PHE A 63 -0.20 -22.04 -10.76
N GLY A 64 0.87 -21.51 -11.38
CA GLY A 64 1.11 -21.63 -12.82
C GLY A 64 0.11 -20.86 -13.69
N TRP A 65 -0.56 -19.84 -13.13
CA TRP A 65 -1.54 -19.05 -13.88
C TRP A 65 -0.86 -18.20 -14.94
N ALA A 66 -1.56 -17.97 -16.05
CA ALA A 66 -1.13 -17.05 -17.08
C ALA A 66 -1.01 -15.62 -16.50
N THR A 67 0.04 -14.90 -16.90
CA THR A 67 0.41 -13.62 -16.29
C THR A 67 -0.62 -12.52 -16.51
N ASP A 68 -1.37 -12.60 -17.59
CA ASP A 68 -2.49 -11.73 -17.92
C ASP A 68 -3.64 -11.89 -16.91
N ILE A 69 -4.04 -13.15 -16.62
CA ILE A 69 -5.08 -13.45 -15.64
C ILE A 69 -4.64 -12.99 -14.25
N ALA A 70 -3.41 -13.30 -13.86
CA ALA A 70 -2.86 -12.90 -12.56
C ALA A 70 -2.87 -11.37 -12.38
N ALA A 71 -2.54 -10.60 -13.42
CA ALA A 71 -2.58 -9.13 -13.36
C ALA A 71 -4.00 -8.59 -13.15
N HIS A 72 -5.01 -9.16 -13.81
CA HIS A 72 -6.41 -8.74 -13.60
C HIS A 72 -6.89 -9.04 -12.19
N PHE A 73 -6.54 -10.22 -11.65
CA PHE A 73 -6.86 -10.57 -10.27
C PHE A 73 -6.12 -9.68 -9.27
N GLU A 74 -4.87 -9.33 -9.53
CA GLU A 74 -4.11 -8.39 -8.72
C GLU A 74 -4.86 -7.05 -8.60
N PHE A 75 -5.32 -6.47 -9.71
CA PHE A 75 -6.11 -5.23 -9.67
C PHE A 75 -7.40 -5.36 -8.84
N ILE A 76 -8.13 -6.48 -9.01
CA ILE A 76 -9.37 -6.72 -8.26
C ILE A 76 -9.09 -6.86 -6.76
N ILE A 77 -8.05 -7.61 -6.38
CA ILE A 77 -7.69 -7.84 -4.99
C ILE A 77 -7.22 -6.54 -4.32
N ILE A 78 -6.33 -5.78 -4.99
CA ILE A 78 -5.83 -4.50 -4.47
C ILE A 78 -6.98 -3.51 -4.33
N GLY A 79 -7.81 -3.35 -5.37
CA GLY A 79 -8.97 -2.47 -5.33
C GLY A 79 -9.99 -2.88 -4.24
N GLY A 80 -10.25 -4.17 -4.12
CA GLY A 80 -11.11 -4.73 -3.07
C GLY A 80 -10.57 -4.47 -1.67
N LEU A 81 -9.25 -4.58 -1.46
CA LEU A 81 -8.60 -4.26 -0.18
C LEU A 81 -8.74 -2.78 0.17
N ILE A 82 -8.56 -1.87 -0.79
CA ILE A 82 -8.75 -0.43 -0.56
C ILE A 82 -10.18 -0.15 -0.09
N VAL A 83 -11.18 -0.71 -0.78
CA VAL A 83 -12.60 -0.55 -0.40
C VAL A 83 -12.88 -1.15 0.97
N PHE A 84 -12.34 -2.34 1.25
CA PHE A 84 -12.48 -3.01 2.54
C PHE A 84 -11.91 -2.15 3.69
N PHE A 85 -10.71 -1.61 3.54
CA PHE A 85 -10.10 -0.74 4.56
C PHE A 85 -10.90 0.55 4.75
N LEU A 86 -11.44 1.14 3.68
CA LEU A 86 -12.32 2.31 3.79
C LEU A 86 -13.60 2.02 4.58
N ILE A 87 -14.17 0.82 4.46
CA ILE A 87 -15.41 0.43 5.14
C ILE A 87 -15.16 0.05 6.60
N VAL A 88 -14.16 -0.79 6.85
CA VAL A 88 -13.95 -1.39 8.18
C VAL A 88 -13.31 -0.40 9.15
N GLU A 89 -12.23 0.27 8.75
CA GLU A 89 -11.51 1.19 9.63
C GLU A 89 -10.78 2.29 8.82
N PRO A 90 -11.35 3.52 8.73
CA PRO A 90 -10.72 4.62 7.98
C PRO A 90 -9.40 5.11 8.60
N HIS A 91 -9.07 4.65 9.81
CA HIS A 91 -7.80 4.91 10.48
C HIS A 91 -6.69 3.92 10.08
N GLY A 92 -6.98 2.95 9.21
CA GLY A 92 -6.02 2.04 8.58
C GLY A 92 -5.24 1.12 9.52
N LEU A 93 -4.18 0.50 8.98
CA LEU A 93 -3.32 -0.47 9.69
C LEU A 93 -2.68 0.10 10.98
N ALA A 94 -2.50 1.42 11.07
CA ALA A 94 -1.96 2.07 12.26
C ALA A 94 -2.84 1.86 13.50
N GLN A 95 -4.16 1.88 13.35
CA GLN A 95 -5.09 1.72 14.47
C GLN A 95 -5.13 0.27 14.94
N LEU A 96 -5.17 -0.70 14.02
CA LEU A 96 -5.00 -2.12 14.35
C LEU A 96 -3.73 -2.37 15.16
N TRP A 97 -2.60 -1.79 14.74
CA TRP A 97 -1.34 -1.94 15.46
C TRP A 97 -1.37 -1.32 16.86
N ARG A 98 -2.08 -0.21 17.05
CA ARG A 98 -2.27 0.40 18.37
C ARG A 98 -3.13 -0.48 19.27
N ILE A 99 -4.25 -0.99 18.76
CA ILE A 99 -5.16 -1.90 19.50
C ILE A 99 -4.42 -3.18 19.90
N ILE A 100 -3.66 -3.78 18.99
CA ILE A 100 -2.86 -4.98 19.29
C ILE A 100 -1.84 -4.68 20.38
N LYS A 101 -1.11 -3.56 20.31
CA LYS A 101 -0.15 -3.17 21.35
C LYS A 101 -0.81 -2.88 22.70
N GLU A 102 -1.96 -2.21 22.71
CA GLU A 102 -2.74 -1.95 23.91
C GLU A 102 -3.22 -3.27 24.55
N LYS A 103 -3.69 -4.21 23.73
CA LYS A 103 -4.12 -5.54 24.18
C LYS A 103 -2.95 -6.39 24.68
N MET A 104 -1.78 -6.31 24.03
CA MET A 104 -0.57 -7.00 24.49
C MET A 104 0.00 -6.40 25.78
N ARG A 105 -0.17 -5.09 26.03
CA ARG A 105 0.31 -4.45 27.26
C ARG A 105 -0.56 -4.76 28.47
N LEU A 106 -1.84 -5.03 28.28
CA LEU A 106 -2.79 -5.47 29.33
C LEU A 106 -2.71 -6.99 29.59
N TRP A 107 -1.88 -7.71 28.85
CA TRP A 107 -1.56 -9.12 29.09
C TRP A 107 -0.25 -9.17 29.90
N PRO A 108 -0.18 -9.81 31.08
CA PRO A 108 -1.02 -10.88 31.61
C PRO A 108 -1.94 -10.51 32.80
N PHE A 109 -2.03 -9.25 33.24
CA PHE A 109 -2.92 -8.87 34.33
C PHE A 109 -3.84 -7.71 33.90
N PRO A 110 -5.19 -7.89 33.97
CA PRO A 110 -6.17 -6.88 33.53
C PRO A 110 -6.25 -5.61 34.40
N HIS A 111 -5.29 -5.39 35.30
CA HIS A 111 -5.21 -4.26 36.24
C HIS A 111 -3.79 -3.67 36.21
#